data_AF-A0A8C6LHM8-F1
#
_entry.id   AF-A0A8C6LHM8-F1
#
_cell.length_a   1.000
_cell.length_b   1.000
_cell.length_c   1.000
_cell.angle_alpha   90.00
_cell.angle_beta   90.00
_cell.angle_gamma   90.00
#
_symmetry.space_group_name_H-M   'P 1'
#
loop_
_entity.id
_entity.type
_entity.pdbx_description
1 polymer ?
#
loop_
_entity_poly.entity_id
_entity_poly.type
_entity_poly.pdbx_seq_one_letter_code
_entity_poly.pdbx_strand_id
1 'polypeptide(L)'
;MGHHHALLLDVVLAVKHILNVVKRVVKVNSAILNYSHVAFFQRDRITSFRKTGGKKEKPLIQHPTDSSSGQAELPVPQPFFDERSMNLSEKEINDLFEKMMEDMNLNEERKAPLRGKDLNTKREMVVQYISATAKSITGSKVAGGLRNSKHESTLSSQEYVHELRSGITEEKLLNCLESLRVSLTSNPVSWVNNFGHEGLGLLLDALEKLLDKKQQENIDKRNQHKLIQCLKAFMNNKFGLQKILGDERSLLLLARAIDPKQTNMMTEIVKILSAICIIGEENILDKILAAMTIAAERNNKERFAPIVEGLENHEAQQLQVACMQLINALVTSPDDLDFRIHLRNEFLRCGLKKILPEIKETEELDIQLRVFNENKEEDAIELSHRLEDIRAEMEYPFVYHLLSNMVKDTASEPYFLSILQHLLLIRNDYYIRPQYYKVIEECVAQVVLHRSGMDPDFGYSKRLDVDFSQLIDQCVDKAKVEESEQKAAEFSKKFDEEFGARQEAQAESQKKEERIKELEEKIQSLECEGAVSGSYHLCKSI
;
A
#
# COMPACT_ATOMS: atom_id res chain seq x y z
N MET A 1 -20.97 31.23 -20.36
CA MET A 1 -20.44 31.06 -19.00
C MET A 1 -20.55 29.62 -18.47
N GLY A 2 -21.52 28.80 -18.88
CA GLY A 2 -21.66 27.41 -18.40
C GLY A 2 -20.51 26.44 -18.77
N HIS A 3 -19.95 26.53 -19.98
CA HIS A 3 -18.88 25.62 -20.43
C HIS A 3 -17.55 25.78 -19.68
N HIS A 4 -17.19 27.00 -19.27
CA HIS A 4 -15.99 27.21 -18.46
C HIS A 4 -16.16 26.70 -17.03
N HIS A 5 -17.39 26.66 -16.51
CA HIS A 5 -17.68 26.16 -15.18
C HIS A 5 -17.64 24.62 -15.11
N ALA A 6 -18.07 23.94 -16.16
CA ALA A 6 -17.98 22.49 -16.30
C ALA A 6 -16.51 22.03 -16.38
N LEU A 7 -15.71 22.66 -17.25
CA LEU A 7 -14.27 22.38 -17.36
C LEU A 7 -13.52 22.64 -16.05
N LEU A 8 -13.91 23.68 -15.29
CA LEU A 8 -13.31 23.93 -13.97
C LEU A 8 -13.67 22.83 -12.96
N LEU A 9 -14.90 22.31 -13.02
CA LEU A 9 -15.36 21.24 -12.14
C LEU A 9 -14.63 19.93 -12.44
N ASP A 10 -14.45 19.60 -13.72
CA ASP A 10 -13.72 18.40 -14.16
C ASP A 10 -12.24 18.46 -13.76
N VAL A 11 -11.61 19.63 -13.90
CA VAL A 11 -10.22 19.83 -13.44
C VAL A 11 -10.13 19.74 -11.92
N VAL A 12 -11.11 20.26 -11.17
CA VAL A 12 -11.14 20.15 -9.70
C VAL A 12 -11.38 18.71 -9.23
N LEU A 13 -12.23 17.94 -9.91
CA LEU A 13 -12.41 16.51 -9.64
C LEU A 13 -11.15 15.70 -9.98
N ALA A 14 -10.53 15.94 -11.14
CA ALA A 14 -9.28 15.29 -11.53
C ALA A 14 -8.14 15.62 -10.54
N VAL A 15 -8.02 16.88 -10.10
CA VAL A 15 -7.05 17.28 -9.08
C VAL A 15 -7.37 16.65 -7.72
N LYS A 16 -8.63 16.54 -7.31
CA LYS A 16 -9.02 15.83 -6.08
C LYS A 16 -8.72 14.33 -6.17
N HIS A 17 -8.97 13.70 -7.31
CA HIS A 17 -8.66 12.30 -7.55
C HIS A 17 -7.15 12.07 -7.50
N ILE A 18 -6.36 12.90 -8.19
CA ILE A 18 -4.89 12.88 -8.12
C ILE A 18 -4.41 13.14 -6.69
N LEU A 19 -4.99 14.10 -5.96
CA LEU A 19 -4.60 14.36 -4.57
C LEU A 19 -4.97 13.20 -3.64
N ASN A 20 -6.07 12.49 -3.90
CA ASN A 20 -6.50 11.32 -3.12
C ASN A 20 -5.65 10.10 -3.46
N VAL A 21 -5.28 9.88 -4.72
CA VAL A 21 -4.31 8.86 -5.15
C VAL A 21 -2.94 9.18 -4.54
N VAL A 22 -2.47 10.42 -4.63
CA VAL A 22 -1.22 10.87 -3.99
C VAL A 22 -1.31 10.73 -2.48
N LYS A 23 -2.45 10.99 -1.82
CA LYS A 23 -2.63 10.75 -0.39
C LYS A 23 -2.69 9.27 -0.03
N ARG A 24 -3.33 8.41 -0.83
CA ARG A 24 -3.32 6.94 -0.66
C ARG A 24 -1.91 6.43 -0.81
N VAL A 25 -1.23 6.79 -1.90
CA VAL A 25 0.18 6.51 -2.15
C VAL A 25 1.03 7.03 -1.01
N VAL A 26 0.86 8.26 -0.51
CA VAL A 26 1.66 8.85 0.59
C VAL A 26 1.29 8.32 1.98
N LYS A 27 0.08 7.81 2.22
CA LYS A 27 -0.38 7.28 3.52
C LYS A 27 -0.10 5.78 3.65
N VAL A 28 -0.30 5.02 2.57
CA VAL A 28 0.21 3.65 2.40
C VAL A 28 1.73 3.69 2.40
N ASN A 29 2.34 4.64 1.68
CA ASN A 29 3.78 4.87 1.80
C ASN A 29 4.18 5.41 3.16
N SER A 30 3.49 6.28 3.89
CA SER A 30 4.00 6.69 5.21
C SER A 30 3.88 5.57 6.24
N ALA A 31 2.83 4.74 6.19
CA ALA A 31 2.68 3.57 7.06
C ALA A 31 3.68 2.44 6.72
N ILE A 32 3.93 2.19 5.42
CA ILE A 32 4.88 1.17 4.96
C ILE A 32 6.34 1.70 4.98
N LEU A 33 6.58 2.96 4.59
CA LEU A 33 7.91 3.62 4.57
C LEU A 33 8.39 4.10 5.95
N ASN A 34 7.52 4.42 6.92
CA ASN A 34 7.97 4.79 8.28
C ASN A 34 8.81 3.67 8.92
N TYR A 35 8.65 2.43 8.45
CA TYR A 35 9.52 1.30 8.81
C TYR A 35 10.47 0.87 7.68
N SER A 36 10.12 1.07 6.40
CA SER A 36 10.87 0.45 5.29
C SER A 36 11.96 1.33 4.66
N HIS A 37 11.80 2.65 4.55
CA HIS A 37 12.67 3.43 3.64
C HIS A 37 13.89 4.09 4.30
N VAL A 38 13.97 4.09 5.64
CA VAL A 38 15.14 4.66 6.36
C VAL A 38 15.83 3.63 7.25
N ALA A 39 15.12 2.58 7.69
CA ALA A 39 15.69 1.57 8.59
C ALA A 39 16.17 0.29 7.90
N PHE A 40 15.56 -0.15 6.79
CA PHE A 40 15.86 -1.48 6.21
C PHE A 40 17.23 -1.56 5.53
N PHE A 41 17.66 -0.45 4.93
CA PHE A 41 18.89 -0.36 4.15
C PHE A 41 20.04 0.35 4.90
N GLN A 42 19.77 1.31 5.79
CA GLN A 42 20.84 2.18 6.32
C GLN A 42 21.38 1.85 7.72
N ARG A 43 20.90 0.81 8.41
CA ARG A 43 21.17 0.65 9.86
C ARG A 43 22.51 0.00 10.23
N ASP A 44 23.19 -0.71 9.32
CA ASP A 44 24.32 -1.58 9.69
C ASP A 44 25.73 -1.02 9.42
N ARG A 45 25.88 0.21 8.91
CA ARG A 45 27.18 0.66 8.37
C ARG A 45 28.09 1.47 9.32
N ILE A 46 27.60 1.88 10.50
CA ILE A 46 28.28 2.92 11.32
C ILE A 46 28.97 2.39 12.60
N THR A 47 29.11 1.08 12.80
CA THR A 47 29.81 0.55 14.00
C THR A 47 31.34 0.52 13.91
N SER A 48 31.98 0.89 12.78
CA SER A 48 33.45 0.78 12.65
C SER A 48 34.27 2.00 13.10
N PHE A 49 33.65 3.14 13.45
CA PHE A 49 34.38 4.29 13.98
C PHE A 49 34.17 4.44 15.50
N ARG A 50 34.73 3.52 16.28
CA ARG A 50 34.82 3.67 17.73
C ARG A 50 35.83 4.78 18.04
N LYS A 51 35.32 5.86 18.64
CA LYS A 51 36.05 7.02 19.17
C LYS A 51 37.35 6.62 19.88
N THR A 52 38.47 7.21 19.47
CA THR A 52 39.63 7.40 20.34
C THR A 52 39.17 8.24 21.54
N GLY A 53 39.38 7.69 22.75
CA GLY A 53 38.79 8.18 23.99
C GLY A 53 39.18 9.62 24.33
N GLY A 54 38.18 10.47 24.53
CA GLY A 54 38.32 11.75 25.22
C GLY A 54 38.59 11.52 26.70
N LYS A 55 39.65 12.15 27.21
CA LYS A 55 40.05 12.17 28.62
C LYS A 55 38.86 12.58 29.51
N LYS A 56 38.46 11.72 30.43
CA LYS A 56 37.67 12.11 31.62
C LYS A 56 38.57 11.94 32.84
N GLU A 57 38.84 13.06 33.50
CA GLU A 57 39.48 13.12 34.81
C GLU A 57 38.69 12.28 35.84
N LYS A 58 39.44 11.61 36.71
CA LYS A 58 38.97 11.13 38.02
C LYS A 58 40.02 11.48 39.09
N PRO A 59 39.59 11.64 40.36
CA PRO A 59 40.22 12.57 41.30
C PRO A 59 41.51 12.06 41.93
N LEU A 60 42.33 13.03 42.35
CA LEU A 60 43.58 12.90 43.11
C LEU A 60 43.42 12.12 44.42
N ILE A 61 44.31 11.15 44.68
CA ILE A 61 44.80 10.81 46.01
C ILE A 61 46.33 10.56 45.88
N GLN A 62 47.12 11.30 46.65
CA GLN A 62 48.60 11.27 46.74
C GLN A 62 49.05 10.18 47.75
N HIS A 63 50.11 9.39 47.52
CA HIS A 63 51.55 9.57 47.90
C HIS A 63 52.21 8.15 47.98
N PRO A 64 53.54 7.93 48.17
CA PRO A 64 54.73 8.64 47.67
C PRO A 64 55.89 7.72 47.15
N THR A 65 56.79 8.30 46.34
CA THR A 65 58.26 8.10 46.16
C THR A 65 58.95 6.76 45.78
N ASP A 66 59.84 6.91 44.77
CA ASP A 66 61.15 6.26 44.48
C ASP A 66 61.17 4.80 43.95
N SER A 67 61.95 4.39 42.93
CA SER A 67 63.18 4.92 42.32
C SER A 67 63.47 4.29 40.93
N SER A 68 64.36 4.95 40.18
CA SER A 68 64.83 4.79 38.79
C SER A 68 65.23 3.39 38.27
N SER A 69 65.06 3.14 36.96
CA SER A 69 66.17 2.82 36.04
C SER A 69 65.73 2.54 34.57
N GLY A 70 66.52 3.05 33.63
CA GLY A 70 66.83 2.40 32.35
C GLY A 70 65.93 2.66 31.14
N GLN A 71 66.27 3.68 30.35
CA GLN A 71 65.80 3.82 28.97
C GLN A 71 66.21 2.62 28.10
N ALA A 72 65.22 2.02 27.43
CA ALA A 72 65.38 1.42 26.12
C ALA A 72 64.15 1.83 25.30
N GLU A 73 64.27 2.93 24.55
CA GLU A 73 63.23 3.37 23.61
C GLU A 73 63.09 2.32 22.50
N LEU A 74 62.02 1.54 22.58
CA LEU A 74 61.46 0.83 21.42
C LEU A 74 60.87 1.89 20.47
N PRO A 75 61.06 1.76 19.14
CA PRO A 75 60.49 2.72 18.21
C PRO A 75 58.97 2.70 18.32
N VAL A 76 58.37 3.88 18.54
CA VAL A 76 56.93 4.08 18.39
C VAL A 76 56.54 3.65 16.97
N PRO A 77 55.49 2.84 16.78
CA PRO A 77 55.01 2.51 15.44
C PRO A 77 54.56 3.79 14.74
N GLN A 78 55.39 4.30 13.82
CA GLN A 78 54.95 5.36 12.93
C GLN A 78 53.92 4.76 11.96
N PRO A 79 52.75 5.39 11.78
CA PRO A 79 51.86 4.99 10.71
C PRO A 79 52.60 5.25 9.39
N PHE A 80 52.65 4.23 8.53
CA PHE A 80 53.07 4.41 7.14
C PHE A 80 52.09 5.38 6.47
N PHE A 81 52.41 6.67 6.51
CA PHE A 81 51.71 7.73 5.79
C PHE A 81 52.36 7.85 4.42
N ASP A 82 51.61 7.50 3.39
CA ASP A 82 52.06 7.63 2.00
C ASP A 82 52.13 9.13 1.65
N GLU A 83 53.33 9.63 1.35
CA GLU A 83 53.68 11.05 1.15
C GLU A 83 52.84 11.74 0.05
N ARG A 84 52.22 10.97 -0.86
CA ARG A 84 51.30 11.47 -1.90
C ARG A 84 49.98 12.02 -1.37
N SER A 85 49.58 11.64 -0.16
CA SER A 85 48.25 11.97 0.39
C SER A 85 48.12 13.42 0.86
N MET A 86 49.24 14.12 1.06
CA MET A 86 49.32 15.46 1.65
C MET A 86 49.26 16.61 0.63
N ASN A 87 49.31 16.33 -0.68
CA ASN A 87 49.43 17.35 -1.73
C ASN A 87 48.11 17.63 -2.50
N LEU A 88 46.97 17.20 -1.99
CA LEU A 88 45.67 17.46 -2.62
C LEU A 88 45.24 18.92 -2.41
N SER A 89 44.86 19.60 -3.48
CA SER A 89 44.26 20.93 -3.44
C SER A 89 42.92 20.91 -2.70
N GLU A 90 42.48 22.08 -2.20
CA GLU A 90 41.17 22.20 -1.53
C GLU A 90 40.01 21.74 -2.43
N LYS A 91 40.09 22.01 -3.74
CA LYS A 91 39.11 21.56 -4.72
C LYS A 91 39.10 20.02 -4.82
N GLU A 92 40.26 19.40 -4.97
CA GLU A 92 40.38 17.94 -5.05
C GLU A 92 39.91 17.26 -3.76
N ILE A 93 40.17 17.84 -2.59
CA ILE A 93 39.67 17.32 -1.31
C ILE A 93 38.15 17.36 -1.28
N ASN A 94 37.53 18.47 -1.68
CA ASN A 94 36.07 18.57 -1.69
C ASN A 94 35.45 17.62 -2.74
N ASP A 95 36.04 17.50 -3.93
CA ASP A 95 35.58 16.58 -4.98
C ASP A 95 35.68 15.11 -4.51
N LEU A 96 36.81 14.72 -3.89
CA LEU A 96 37.00 13.38 -3.32
C LEU A 96 36.10 13.13 -2.10
N PHE A 97 35.79 14.17 -1.33
CA PHE A 97 34.89 14.07 -0.17
C PHE A 97 33.44 13.83 -0.61
N GLU A 98 32.96 14.51 -1.66
CA GLU A 98 31.65 14.21 -2.26
C GLU A 98 31.63 12.78 -2.81
N LYS A 99 32.66 12.37 -3.56
CA LYS A 99 32.78 10.99 -4.05
C LYS A 99 32.74 9.97 -2.92
N MET A 100 33.46 10.22 -1.82
CA MET A 100 33.44 9.34 -0.64
C MET A 100 32.04 9.23 -0.05
N MET A 101 31.30 10.34 0.09
CA MET A 101 29.93 10.31 0.64
C MET A 101 28.95 9.54 -0.28
N GLU A 102 29.12 9.66 -1.59
CA GLU A 102 28.38 8.86 -2.59
C GLU A 102 28.71 7.38 -2.46
N ASP A 103 30.00 7.03 -2.38
CA ASP A 103 30.48 5.65 -2.17
C ASP A 103 30.06 5.08 -0.80
N MET A 104 29.76 5.94 0.16
CA MET A 104 29.19 5.57 1.46
C MET A 104 27.66 5.46 1.44
N ASN A 105 27.01 5.58 0.28
CA ASN A 105 25.56 5.46 0.09
C ASN A 105 24.74 6.30 1.08
N LEU A 106 25.19 7.54 1.35
CA LEU A 106 24.53 8.46 2.28
C LEU A 106 23.40 9.21 1.58
N ASN A 107 22.28 9.45 2.27
CA ASN A 107 21.21 10.33 1.79
C ASN A 107 21.56 11.82 2.06
N GLU A 108 20.81 12.75 1.44
CA GLU A 108 21.09 14.19 1.57
C GLU A 108 21.02 14.69 3.01
N GLU A 109 20.11 14.17 3.83
CA GLU A 109 20.01 14.50 5.26
C GLU A 109 21.30 14.17 6.03
N ARG A 110 21.98 13.06 5.69
CA ARG A 110 23.25 12.68 6.31
C ARG A 110 24.46 13.37 5.67
N LYS A 111 24.38 13.73 4.38
CA LYS A 111 25.43 14.48 3.68
C LYS A 111 25.52 15.93 4.16
N ALA A 112 24.38 16.59 4.39
CA ALA A 112 24.33 17.98 4.82
C ALA A 112 25.25 18.34 6.02
N PRO A 113 25.21 17.63 7.17
CA PRO A 113 26.10 17.91 8.29
C PRO A 113 27.57 17.58 8.00
N LEU A 114 27.86 16.66 7.08
CA LEU A 114 29.23 16.32 6.68
C LEU A 114 29.83 17.42 5.78
N ARG A 115 29.04 18.03 4.91
CA ARG A 115 29.46 19.16 4.07
C ARG A 115 29.84 20.40 4.89
N GLY A 116 29.18 20.61 6.02
CA GLY A 116 29.44 21.72 6.95
C GLY A 116 30.71 21.56 7.81
N LYS A 117 31.45 20.45 7.71
CA LYS A 117 32.70 20.26 8.44
C LYS A 117 33.85 21.09 7.86
N ASP A 118 34.83 21.39 8.71
CA ASP A 118 36.05 22.09 8.31
C ASP A 118 36.92 21.25 7.36
N LEU A 119 37.81 21.94 6.62
CA LEU A 119 38.62 21.33 5.57
C LEU A 119 39.62 20.28 6.11
N ASN A 120 40.13 20.44 7.34
CA ASN A 120 41.06 19.47 7.92
C ASN A 120 40.34 18.15 8.22
N THR A 121 39.16 18.22 8.83
CA THR A 121 38.34 17.03 9.07
C THR A 121 37.97 16.32 7.76
N LYS A 122 37.62 17.08 6.71
CA LYS A 122 37.36 16.51 5.37
C LYS A 122 38.59 15.82 4.81
N ARG A 123 39.77 16.44 4.90
CA ARG A 123 41.04 15.87 4.44
C ARG A 123 41.37 14.56 5.15
N GLU A 124 41.25 14.50 6.47
CA GLU A 124 41.49 13.28 7.24
C GLU A 124 40.57 12.13 6.80
N MET A 125 39.27 12.42 6.59
CA MET A 125 38.31 11.44 6.11
C MET A 125 38.65 10.93 4.69
N VAL A 126 39.03 11.83 3.78
CA VAL A 126 39.44 11.47 2.41
C VAL A 126 40.69 10.59 2.41
N VAL A 127 41.70 10.92 3.22
CA VAL A 127 42.93 10.11 3.33
C VAL A 127 42.63 8.72 3.86
N GLN A 128 41.77 8.61 4.89
CA GLN A 128 41.32 7.32 5.40
C GLN A 128 40.55 6.51 4.34
N TYR A 129 39.65 7.16 3.59
CA TYR A 129 38.92 6.54 2.49
C TYR A 129 39.84 6.01 1.40
N ILE A 130 40.83 6.79 0.97
CA ILE A 130 41.83 6.37 -0.04
C ILE A 130 42.60 5.15 0.48
N SER A 131 43.09 5.21 1.72
CA SER A 131 43.86 4.10 2.33
C SER A 131 43.02 2.82 2.45
N ALA A 132 41.77 2.93 2.89
CA ALA A 132 40.85 1.80 3.02
C ALA A 132 40.50 1.20 1.65
N THR A 133 40.23 2.05 0.65
CA THR A 133 39.90 1.62 -0.71
C THR A 133 41.09 0.94 -1.38
N ALA A 134 42.30 1.47 -1.22
CA ALA A 134 43.51 0.87 -1.75
C ALA A 134 43.74 -0.56 -1.20
N LYS A 135 43.58 -0.75 0.12
CA LYS A 135 43.69 -2.07 0.76
C LYS A 135 42.64 -3.06 0.25
N SER A 136 41.45 -2.56 -0.05
CA SER A 136 40.33 -3.37 -0.55
C SER A 136 40.50 -3.80 -2.01
N ILE A 137 41.26 -3.04 -2.81
CA ILE A 137 41.55 -3.35 -4.21
C ILE A 137 42.70 -4.35 -4.35
N THR A 138 43.79 -4.19 -3.60
CA THR A 138 45.00 -5.00 -3.78
C THR A 138 44.96 -6.34 -3.04
N GLY A 139 44.03 -6.52 -2.10
CA GLY A 139 44.01 -7.65 -1.19
C GLY A 139 45.20 -7.61 -0.23
N SER A 140 45.01 -7.98 1.02
CA SER A 140 46.12 -7.99 1.99
C SER A 140 47.02 -9.21 1.76
N LYS A 141 47.82 -9.21 0.68
CA LYS A 141 48.92 -10.18 0.51
C LYS A 141 50.13 -9.69 1.29
N VAL A 142 50.21 -10.05 2.57
CA VAL A 142 51.52 -10.07 3.23
C VAL A 142 52.29 -11.26 2.65
N ALA A 143 53.19 -10.97 1.71
CA ALA A 143 54.15 -11.93 1.21
C ALA A 143 55.19 -12.22 2.31
N GLY A 144 55.01 -13.35 2.99
CA GLY A 144 55.98 -13.91 3.93
C GLY A 144 55.65 -13.65 5.41
N GLY A 145 55.42 -14.73 6.16
CA GLY A 145 55.47 -14.71 7.63
C GLY A 145 54.18 -15.16 8.32
N LEU A 146 54.24 -16.38 8.86
CA LEU A 146 53.41 -16.98 9.91
C LEU A 146 51.88 -16.77 9.87
N ARG A 147 51.23 -17.83 9.40
CA ARG A 147 49.95 -18.31 9.95
C ARG A 147 50.02 -18.30 11.48
N ASN A 148 49.23 -17.44 12.13
CA ASN A 148 48.61 -17.60 13.46
C ASN A 148 48.21 -16.23 14.01
N SER A 149 47.18 -15.61 13.44
CA SER A 149 46.37 -14.64 14.19
C SER A 149 44.98 -14.56 13.58
N LYS A 150 43.96 -14.59 14.44
CA LYS A 150 42.53 -14.49 14.11
C LYS A 150 42.13 -13.08 13.64
N HIS A 151 42.99 -12.41 12.87
CA HIS A 151 42.69 -11.11 12.29
C HIS A 151 42.29 -11.31 10.83
N GLU A 152 41.02 -11.06 10.56
CA GLU A 152 40.39 -11.01 9.24
C GLU A 152 41.28 -10.26 8.25
N SER A 153 41.86 -10.99 7.30
CA SER A 153 42.38 -10.39 6.07
C SER A 153 41.17 -10.07 5.22
N THR A 154 40.89 -8.79 5.00
CA THR A 154 39.84 -8.36 4.06
C THR A 154 40.28 -8.76 2.66
N LEU A 155 39.65 -9.82 2.13
CA LEU A 155 39.81 -10.25 0.74
C LEU A 155 39.31 -9.14 -0.20
N SER A 156 39.98 -8.99 -1.34
CA SER A 156 39.50 -8.13 -2.43
C SER A 156 38.24 -8.70 -3.08
N SER A 157 37.48 -7.86 -3.78
CA SER A 157 36.26 -8.30 -4.49
C SER A 157 36.54 -9.44 -5.48
N GLN A 158 37.68 -9.41 -6.16
CA GLN A 158 38.08 -10.42 -7.14
C GLN A 158 38.55 -11.73 -6.50
N GLU A 159 39.12 -11.68 -5.29
CA GLU A 159 39.45 -12.88 -4.53
C GLU A 159 38.18 -13.63 -4.10
N TYR A 160 37.12 -12.93 -3.69
CA TYR A 160 35.82 -13.56 -3.43
C TYR A 160 35.22 -14.19 -4.69
N VAL A 161 35.29 -13.51 -5.83
CA VAL A 161 34.82 -14.06 -7.13
C VAL A 161 35.57 -15.36 -7.46
N HIS A 162 36.90 -15.36 -7.30
CA HIS A 162 37.71 -16.56 -7.53
C HIS A 162 37.34 -17.69 -6.56
N GLU A 163 37.17 -17.39 -5.27
CA GLU A 163 36.82 -18.37 -4.25
C GLU A 163 35.44 -19.00 -4.51
N LEU A 164 34.42 -18.20 -4.80
CA LEU A 164 33.08 -18.68 -5.18
C LEU A 164 33.12 -19.55 -6.46
N ARG A 165 33.94 -19.18 -7.44
CA ARG A 165 34.12 -19.94 -8.68
C ARG A 165 34.87 -21.27 -8.48
N SER A 166 35.75 -21.34 -7.48
CA SER A 166 36.66 -22.48 -7.29
C SER A 166 36.00 -23.77 -6.77
N GLY A 167 34.70 -23.75 -6.50
CA GLY A 167 33.96 -24.95 -6.07
C GLY A 167 34.34 -25.43 -4.67
N ILE A 168 34.46 -24.49 -3.72
CA ILE A 168 34.77 -24.78 -2.32
C ILE A 168 33.74 -25.68 -1.64
N THR A 169 34.17 -26.39 -0.59
CA THR A 169 33.29 -27.25 0.22
C THR A 169 32.22 -26.43 0.93
N GLU A 170 31.09 -27.06 1.28
CA GLU A 170 29.93 -26.38 1.87
C GLU A 170 30.26 -25.64 3.18
N GLU A 171 31.18 -26.16 4.01
CA GLU A 171 31.65 -25.48 5.23
C GLU A 171 32.51 -24.24 4.94
N LYS A 172 33.39 -24.34 3.93
CA LYS A 172 34.22 -23.20 3.51
C LYS A 172 33.38 -22.14 2.84
N LEU A 173 32.36 -22.55 2.08
CA LEU A 173 31.38 -21.67 1.48
C LEU A 173 30.69 -20.82 2.54
N LEU A 174 30.27 -21.42 3.66
CA LEU A 174 29.63 -20.67 4.72
C LEU A 174 30.54 -19.56 5.28
N ASN A 175 31.80 -19.87 5.57
CA ASN A 175 32.76 -18.90 6.09
C ASN A 175 33.06 -17.79 5.06
N CYS A 176 33.22 -18.17 3.78
CA CYS A 176 33.40 -17.23 2.68
C CYS A 176 32.20 -16.27 2.57
N LEU A 177 30.97 -16.79 2.61
CA LEU A 177 29.75 -15.99 2.54
C LEU A 177 29.54 -15.10 3.78
N GLU A 178 29.93 -15.57 4.97
CA GLU A 178 29.90 -14.74 6.19
C GLU A 178 30.82 -13.51 6.08
N SER A 179 32.04 -13.72 5.58
CA SER A 179 33.00 -12.64 5.34
C SER A 179 32.57 -11.72 4.18
N LEU A 180 32.05 -12.30 3.09
CA LEU A 180 31.53 -11.57 1.95
C LEU A 180 30.35 -10.68 2.33
N ARG A 181 29.41 -11.18 3.13
CA ARG A 181 28.28 -10.37 3.64
C ARG A 181 28.78 -9.12 4.38
N VAL A 182 29.76 -9.29 5.27
CA VAL A 182 30.35 -8.15 6.00
C VAL A 182 31.00 -7.17 5.02
N SER A 183 31.73 -7.68 4.03
CA SER A 183 32.39 -6.89 3.00
C SER A 183 31.38 -6.09 2.14
N LEU A 184 30.28 -6.71 1.71
CA LEU A 184 29.19 -6.07 0.96
C LEU A 184 28.51 -4.94 1.75
N THR A 185 28.37 -5.08 3.07
CA THR A 185 27.73 -4.07 3.92
C THR A 185 28.68 -2.91 4.28
N SER A 186 29.96 -3.20 4.53
CA SER A 186 30.91 -2.24 5.11
C SER A 186 31.74 -1.48 4.07
N ASN A 187 32.11 -2.12 2.96
CA ASN A 187 32.97 -1.51 1.93
C ASN A 187 32.22 -0.44 1.11
N PRO A 188 32.94 0.45 0.40
CA PRO A 188 32.37 1.42 -0.55
C PRO A 188 31.45 0.78 -1.61
N VAL A 189 30.47 1.54 -2.11
CA VAL A 189 29.61 1.11 -3.22
C VAL A 189 30.44 0.77 -4.45
N SER A 190 31.53 1.49 -4.72
CA SER A 190 32.50 1.14 -5.78
C SER A 190 33.08 -0.29 -5.64
N TRP A 191 33.26 -0.80 -4.41
CA TRP A 191 33.66 -2.19 -4.18
C TRP A 191 32.55 -3.17 -4.55
N VAL A 192 31.31 -2.86 -4.15
CA VAL A 192 30.11 -3.62 -4.50
C VAL A 192 29.91 -3.65 -6.01
N ASN A 193 30.17 -2.53 -6.70
CA ASN A 193 30.13 -2.44 -8.16
C ASN A 193 31.14 -3.40 -8.80
N ASN A 194 32.39 -3.37 -8.33
CA ASN A 194 33.44 -4.26 -8.83
C ASN A 194 33.08 -5.74 -8.63
N PHE A 195 32.60 -6.10 -7.43
CA PHE A 195 32.11 -7.46 -7.16
C PHE A 195 30.92 -7.84 -8.08
N GLY A 196 29.96 -6.93 -8.26
CA GLY A 196 28.69 -7.20 -8.94
C GLY A 196 28.77 -7.51 -10.44
N HIS A 197 29.91 -7.27 -11.10
CA HIS A 197 30.08 -7.63 -12.51
C HIS A 197 30.07 -9.15 -12.76
N GLU A 198 30.68 -9.93 -11.87
CA GLU A 198 30.73 -11.40 -11.95
C GLU A 198 30.17 -12.08 -10.71
N GLY A 199 30.40 -11.50 -9.53
CA GLY A 199 30.07 -12.09 -8.24
C GLY A 199 28.57 -12.30 -8.02
N LEU A 200 27.72 -11.43 -8.55
CA LEU A 200 26.26 -11.62 -8.46
C LEU A 200 25.83 -12.93 -9.13
N GLY A 201 26.29 -13.18 -10.36
CA GLY A 201 25.98 -14.41 -11.08
C GLY A 201 26.40 -15.65 -10.29
N LEU A 202 27.59 -15.63 -9.70
CA LEU A 202 28.08 -16.74 -8.86
C LEU A 202 27.25 -16.96 -7.59
N LEU A 203 26.76 -15.89 -6.95
CA LEU A 203 25.86 -16.02 -5.79
C LEU A 203 24.52 -16.65 -6.20
N LEU A 204 23.96 -16.25 -7.34
CA LEU A 204 22.72 -16.79 -7.87
C LEU A 204 22.89 -18.25 -8.30
N ASP A 205 23.99 -18.60 -8.97
CA ASP A 205 24.30 -19.97 -9.38
C ASP A 205 24.48 -20.89 -8.15
N ALA A 206 25.15 -20.39 -7.09
CA ALA A 206 25.29 -21.13 -5.83
C ALA A 206 23.94 -21.34 -5.14
N LEU A 207 23.07 -20.32 -5.13
CA LEU A 207 21.73 -20.42 -4.56
C LEU A 207 20.87 -21.41 -5.34
N GLU A 208 20.87 -21.34 -6.67
CA GLU A 208 20.15 -22.24 -7.56
C GLU A 208 20.58 -23.70 -7.32
N LYS A 209 21.89 -23.97 -7.29
CA LYS A 209 22.44 -25.29 -7.01
C LYS A 209 21.98 -25.85 -5.65
N LEU A 210 21.93 -25.02 -4.61
CA LEU A 210 21.48 -25.44 -3.29
C LEU A 210 19.97 -25.67 -3.22
N LEU A 211 19.17 -24.90 -3.97
CA LEU A 211 17.73 -25.08 -4.06
C LEU A 211 17.34 -26.34 -4.86
N ASP A 212 18.13 -26.71 -5.87
CA ASP A 212 17.92 -27.91 -6.70
C ASP A 212 18.34 -29.23 -6.00
N LYS A 213 19.06 -29.14 -4.87
CA LYS A 213 19.52 -30.30 -4.12
C LYS A 213 18.32 -31.03 -3.49
N LYS A 214 18.05 -32.27 -3.94
CA LYS A 214 16.91 -33.10 -3.46
C LYS A 214 16.95 -33.40 -1.97
N GLN A 215 18.14 -33.65 -1.43
CA GLN A 215 18.37 -33.89 0.00
C GLN A 215 19.21 -32.76 0.55
N GLN A 216 18.56 -31.87 1.30
CA GLN A 216 19.24 -30.72 1.91
C GLN A 216 19.69 -31.06 3.32
N GLU A 217 20.97 -30.84 3.57
CA GLU A 217 21.58 -30.91 4.89
C GLU A 217 21.41 -29.59 5.65
N ASN A 218 21.72 -29.57 6.94
CA ASN A 218 21.65 -28.35 7.74
C ASN A 218 22.60 -27.27 7.19
N ILE A 219 23.79 -27.66 6.74
CA ILE A 219 24.77 -26.75 6.16
C ILE A 219 24.25 -26.08 4.87
N ASP A 220 23.49 -26.80 4.05
CA ASP A 220 22.87 -26.24 2.83
C ASP A 220 21.91 -25.10 3.19
N LYS A 221 21.05 -25.30 4.19
CA LYS A 221 20.10 -24.29 4.67
C LYS A 221 20.82 -23.06 5.24
N ARG A 222 21.90 -23.27 5.97
CA ARG A 222 22.75 -22.17 6.47
C ARG A 222 23.40 -21.38 5.33
N ASN A 223 23.87 -22.08 4.31
CA ASN A 223 24.43 -21.46 3.10
C ASN A 223 23.38 -20.69 2.31
N GLN A 224 22.19 -21.26 2.07
CA GLN A 224 21.05 -20.58 1.43
C GLN A 224 20.74 -19.27 2.18
N HIS A 225 20.55 -19.33 3.50
CA HIS A 225 20.26 -18.14 4.29
C HIS A 225 21.39 -17.10 4.20
N LYS A 226 22.65 -17.53 4.21
CA LYS A 226 23.78 -16.60 4.08
C LYS A 226 23.83 -15.97 2.68
N LEU A 227 23.53 -16.71 1.62
CA LEU A 227 23.39 -16.19 0.26
C LEU A 227 22.30 -15.11 0.21
N ILE A 228 21.13 -15.35 0.79
CA ILE A 228 20.06 -14.33 0.90
C ILE A 228 20.56 -13.08 1.64
N GLN A 229 21.32 -13.23 2.73
CA GLN A 229 21.91 -12.09 3.44
C GLN A 229 22.94 -11.33 2.59
N CYS A 230 23.73 -12.02 1.77
CA CYS A 230 24.63 -11.38 0.79
C CYS A 230 23.84 -10.62 -0.27
N LEU A 231 22.77 -11.21 -0.84
CA LEU A 231 21.91 -10.52 -1.81
C LEU A 231 21.28 -9.28 -1.19
N LYS A 232 20.76 -9.37 0.05
CA LYS A 232 20.23 -8.22 0.80
C LYS A 232 21.27 -7.10 0.93
N ALA A 233 22.49 -7.43 1.34
CA ALA A 233 23.58 -6.46 1.47
C ALA A 233 23.96 -5.86 0.10
N PHE A 234 23.97 -6.66 -0.95
CA PHE A 234 24.25 -6.21 -2.32
C PHE A 234 23.19 -5.23 -2.83
N MET A 235 21.90 -5.49 -2.60
CA MET A 235 20.77 -4.63 -3.00
C MET A 235 20.67 -3.32 -2.22
N ASN A 236 21.48 -3.14 -1.19
CA ASN A 236 21.46 -1.99 -0.30
C ASN A 236 22.05 -0.70 -0.91
N ASN A 237 21.98 -0.55 -2.22
CA ASN A 237 22.42 0.61 -2.97
C ASN A 237 21.77 0.54 -4.37
N LYS A 238 21.70 1.69 -5.05
CA LYS A 238 21.03 1.79 -6.36
C LYS A 238 21.61 0.81 -7.39
N PHE A 239 22.93 0.67 -7.46
CA PHE A 239 23.58 -0.22 -8.42
C PHE A 239 23.19 -1.68 -8.19
N GLY A 240 23.28 -2.17 -6.96
CA GLY A 240 23.01 -3.56 -6.65
C GLY A 240 21.53 -3.92 -6.83
N LEU A 241 20.62 -3.01 -6.47
CA LEU A 241 19.20 -3.18 -6.75
C LEU A 241 18.94 -3.27 -8.27
N GLN A 242 19.46 -2.33 -9.06
CA GLN A 242 19.31 -2.34 -10.53
C GLN A 242 19.89 -3.62 -11.16
N LYS A 243 21.02 -4.14 -10.64
CA LYS A 243 21.61 -5.39 -11.11
C LYS A 243 20.73 -6.60 -10.83
N ILE A 244 20.11 -6.68 -9.66
CA ILE A 244 19.16 -7.74 -9.32
C ILE A 244 17.91 -7.66 -10.19
N LEU A 245 17.37 -6.45 -10.40
CA LEU A 245 16.20 -6.23 -11.23
C LEU A 245 16.45 -6.49 -12.73
N GLY A 246 17.69 -6.36 -13.18
CA GLY A 246 18.12 -6.64 -14.54
C GLY A 246 18.43 -8.11 -14.83
N ASP A 247 18.51 -8.98 -13.82
CA ASP A 247 18.75 -10.41 -13.99
C ASP A 247 17.44 -11.20 -13.82
N GLU A 248 17.02 -11.88 -14.89
CA GLU A 248 15.72 -12.59 -14.97
C GLU A 248 15.56 -13.71 -13.94
N ARG A 249 16.67 -14.30 -13.47
CA ARG A 249 16.64 -15.42 -12.52
C ARG A 249 16.49 -14.94 -11.08
N SER A 250 16.89 -13.70 -10.78
CA SER A 250 16.99 -13.22 -9.40
C SER A 250 15.67 -13.30 -8.63
N LEU A 251 14.58 -12.77 -9.19
CA LEU A 251 13.27 -12.80 -8.56
C LEU A 251 12.72 -14.23 -8.45
N LEU A 252 12.96 -15.06 -9.47
CA LEU A 252 12.58 -16.47 -9.45
C LEU A 252 13.30 -17.24 -8.33
N LEU A 253 14.61 -17.03 -8.15
CA LEU A 253 15.37 -17.69 -7.08
C LEU A 253 14.95 -17.21 -5.69
N LEU A 254 14.64 -15.92 -5.52
CA LEU A 254 14.06 -15.40 -4.29
C LEU A 254 12.70 -16.06 -4.00
N ALA A 255 11.80 -16.12 -4.99
CA ALA A 255 10.50 -16.76 -4.85
C ALA A 255 10.62 -18.26 -4.52
N ARG A 256 11.54 -18.97 -5.17
CA ARG A 256 11.82 -20.39 -4.90
C ARG A 256 12.40 -20.66 -3.52
N ALA A 257 13.08 -19.68 -2.92
CA ALA A 257 13.67 -19.78 -1.59
C ALA A 257 12.66 -19.50 -0.46
N ILE A 258 11.42 -19.13 -0.77
CA ILE A 258 10.37 -18.94 0.24
C ILE A 258 9.99 -20.30 0.84
N ASP A 259 10.41 -20.53 2.07
CA ASP A 259 10.14 -21.76 2.83
C ASP A 259 9.70 -21.43 4.27
N PRO A 260 8.43 -21.67 4.65
CA PRO A 260 7.91 -21.43 6.00
C PRO A 260 8.68 -22.18 7.10
N LYS A 261 9.36 -23.28 6.76
CA LYS A 261 10.20 -24.04 7.69
C LYS A 261 11.52 -23.34 8.00
N GLN A 262 11.92 -22.35 7.21
CA GLN A 262 13.13 -21.55 7.39
C GLN A 262 12.76 -20.09 7.73
N THR A 263 12.07 -19.91 8.86
CA THR A 263 11.43 -18.64 9.28
C THR A 263 12.32 -17.40 9.12
N ASN A 264 13.56 -17.44 9.58
CA ASN A 264 14.50 -16.31 9.48
C ASN A 264 14.86 -15.97 8.04
N MET A 265 15.14 -16.98 7.22
CA MET A 265 15.48 -16.79 5.80
C MET A 265 14.26 -16.27 5.03
N MET A 266 13.10 -16.89 5.25
CA MET A 266 11.84 -16.46 4.64
C MET A 266 11.52 -15.02 5.01
N THR A 267 11.69 -14.63 6.29
CA THR A 267 11.46 -13.24 6.76
C THR A 267 12.29 -12.25 5.93
N GLU A 268 13.56 -12.56 5.67
CA GLU A 268 14.41 -11.70 4.85
C GLU A 268 13.95 -11.64 3.39
N ILE A 269 13.59 -12.78 2.80
CA ILE A 269 13.12 -12.87 1.42
C ILE A 269 11.83 -12.07 1.23
N VAL A 270 10.83 -12.26 2.09
CA VAL A 270 9.55 -11.56 1.94
C VAL A 270 9.69 -10.05 2.17
N LYS A 271 10.61 -9.62 3.06
CA LYS A 271 10.95 -8.19 3.21
C LYS A 271 11.62 -7.62 1.96
N ILE A 272 12.54 -8.36 1.36
CA ILE A 272 13.18 -7.99 0.08
C ILE A 272 12.11 -7.84 -1.01
N LEU A 273 11.24 -8.85 -1.19
CA LEU A 273 10.20 -8.82 -2.22
C LEU A 273 9.20 -7.69 -1.97
N SER A 274 8.85 -7.42 -0.72
CA SER A 274 8.00 -6.27 -0.35
C SER A 274 8.64 -4.96 -0.78
N ALA A 275 9.92 -4.75 -0.45
CA ALA A 275 10.64 -3.54 -0.82
C ALA A 275 10.75 -3.39 -2.35
N ILE A 276 11.03 -4.47 -3.08
CA ILE A 276 11.09 -4.45 -4.55
C ILE A 276 9.72 -4.14 -5.16
N CYS A 277 8.64 -4.70 -4.60
CA CYS A 277 7.26 -4.45 -5.06
C CYS A 277 6.86 -2.96 -4.92
N ILE A 278 7.36 -2.28 -3.88
CA ILE A 278 7.04 -0.88 -3.60
C ILE A 278 7.93 0.08 -4.38
N ILE A 279 9.23 -0.22 -4.48
CA ILE A 279 10.24 0.69 -5.05
C ILE A 279 10.40 0.49 -6.56
N GLY A 280 10.10 -0.71 -7.07
CA GLY A 280 10.37 -1.05 -8.45
C GLY A 280 9.55 -0.23 -9.44
N GLU A 281 10.09 -0.08 -10.63
CA GLU A 281 9.48 0.62 -11.76
C GLU A 281 8.34 -0.23 -12.38
N GLU A 282 7.69 0.30 -13.41
CA GLU A 282 6.56 -0.36 -14.09
C GLU A 282 6.84 -1.84 -14.43
N ASN A 283 5.83 -2.69 -14.26
CA ASN A 283 5.86 -4.15 -14.48
C ASN A 283 6.68 -4.98 -13.47
N ILE A 284 7.26 -4.39 -12.41
CA ILE A 284 7.98 -5.18 -11.40
C ILE A 284 7.06 -6.17 -10.67
N LEU A 285 5.83 -5.74 -10.39
CA LEU A 285 4.82 -6.56 -9.72
C LEU A 285 4.52 -7.82 -10.54
N ASP A 286 4.31 -7.67 -11.84
CA ASP A 286 4.04 -8.79 -12.75
C ASP A 286 5.20 -9.79 -12.76
N LYS A 287 6.45 -9.30 -12.73
CA LYS A 287 7.63 -10.16 -12.65
C LYS A 287 7.70 -10.92 -11.32
N ILE A 288 7.38 -10.27 -10.19
CA ILE A 288 7.31 -10.94 -8.88
C ILE A 288 6.21 -12.01 -8.90
N LEU A 289 5.01 -11.66 -9.37
CA LEU A 289 3.89 -12.58 -9.44
C LEU A 289 4.18 -13.78 -10.36
N ALA A 290 4.79 -13.55 -11.52
CA ALA A 290 5.23 -14.62 -12.42
C ALA A 290 6.27 -15.53 -11.76
N ALA A 291 7.27 -14.95 -11.09
CA ALA A 291 8.27 -15.71 -10.34
C ALA A 291 7.64 -16.58 -9.24
N MET A 292 6.67 -16.04 -8.50
CA MET A 292 5.91 -16.79 -7.49
C MET A 292 5.08 -17.91 -8.11
N THR A 293 4.39 -17.66 -9.23
CA THR A 293 3.63 -18.68 -9.96
C THR A 293 4.53 -19.83 -10.41
N ILE A 294 5.66 -19.54 -11.08
CA ILE A 294 6.61 -20.57 -11.54
C ILE A 294 7.18 -21.38 -10.36
N ALA A 295 7.50 -20.72 -9.24
CA ALA A 295 7.98 -21.40 -8.04
C ALA A 295 6.91 -22.32 -7.42
N ALA A 296 5.64 -21.93 -7.49
CA ALA A 296 4.53 -22.68 -6.94
C ALA A 296 4.15 -23.90 -7.78
N GLU A 297 4.11 -23.75 -9.10
CA GLU A 297 3.87 -24.83 -10.06
C GLU A 297 4.90 -25.95 -9.90
N ARG A 298 6.18 -25.59 -9.71
CA ARG A 298 7.26 -26.56 -9.43
C ARG A 298 7.01 -27.42 -8.20
N ASN A 299 6.24 -26.91 -7.23
CA ASN A 299 5.94 -27.57 -5.97
C ASN A 299 4.51 -28.12 -5.90
N ASN A 300 3.71 -28.01 -6.98
CA ASN A 300 2.28 -28.34 -7.01
C ASN A 300 1.49 -27.70 -5.85
N LYS A 301 1.71 -26.41 -5.62
CA LYS A 301 1.02 -25.61 -4.59
C LYS A 301 0.47 -24.32 -5.19
N GLU A 302 -0.47 -23.72 -4.49
CA GLU A 302 -0.91 -22.34 -4.76
C GLU A 302 0.22 -21.35 -4.46
N ARG A 303 0.35 -20.29 -5.30
CA ARG A 303 1.50 -19.37 -5.23
C ARG A 303 1.60 -18.56 -3.94
N PHE A 304 0.48 -18.34 -3.27
CA PHE A 304 0.45 -17.59 -2.01
C PHE A 304 0.39 -18.47 -0.77
N ALA A 305 0.23 -19.80 -0.91
CA ALA A 305 0.13 -20.70 0.24
C ALA A 305 1.34 -20.60 1.20
N PRO A 306 2.61 -20.53 0.74
CA PRO A 306 3.75 -20.38 1.67
C PRO A 306 3.70 -19.09 2.49
N ILE A 307 3.23 -17.99 1.91
CA ILE A 307 3.11 -16.70 2.62
C ILE A 307 2.07 -16.78 3.73
N VAL A 308 0.92 -17.40 3.41
CA VAL A 308 -0.18 -17.63 4.36
C VAL A 308 0.25 -18.58 5.49
N GLU A 309 0.97 -19.66 5.17
CA GLU A 309 1.56 -20.59 6.16
C GLU A 309 2.55 -19.87 7.09
N GLY A 310 3.38 -18.97 6.55
CA GLY A 310 4.29 -18.15 7.37
C GLY A 310 3.57 -17.20 8.32
N LEU A 311 2.38 -16.72 7.94
CA LEU A 311 1.55 -15.84 8.76
C LEU A 311 0.83 -16.60 9.89
N GLU A 312 0.48 -17.87 9.68
CA GLU A 312 -0.13 -18.75 10.69
C GLU A 312 0.84 -19.12 11.83
N ASN A 313 2.16 -19.00 11.61
CA ASN A 313 3.17 -19.36 12.60
C ASN A 313 3.24 -18.35 13.78
N HIS A 314 2.46 -18.62 14.83
CA HIS A 314 2.38 -17.80 16.05
C HIS A 314 3.68 -17.69 16.85
N GLU A 315 4.66 -18.58 16.63
CA GLU A 315 5.97 -18.53 17.30
C GLU A 315 6.93 -17.53 16.63
N ALA A 316 6.66 -17.16 15.38
CA ALA A 316 7.54 -16.34 14.55
C ALA A 316 6.94 -14.96 14.23
N GLN A 317 6.75 -14.12 15.25
CA GLN A 317 6.11 -12.80 15.10
C GLN A 317 6.73 -11.92 14.00
N GLN A 318 8.06 -11.92 13.86
CA GLN A 318 8.77 -11.17 12.82
C GLN A 318 8.45 -11.67 11.41
N LEU A 319 8.20 -12.97 11.26
CA LEU A 319 7.74 -13.55 10.00
C LEU A 319 6.30 -13.14 9.72
N GLN A 320 5.42 -13.17 10.73
CA GLN A 320 4.03 -12.76 10.58
C GLN A 320 3.90 -11.31 10.06
N VAL A 321 4.63 -10.38 10.68
CA VAL A 321 4.68 -8.98 10.23
C VAL A 321 5.18 -8.89 8.80
N ALA A 322 6.24 -9.62 8.46
CA ALA A 322 6.86 -9.59 7.14
C ALA A 322 5.97 -10.21 6.04
N CYS A 323 5.25 -11.30 6.34
CA CYS A 323 4.26 -11.89 5.44
C CYS A 323 3.11 -10.92 5.19
N MET A 324 2.56 -10.31 6.25
CA MET A 324 1.47 -9.34 6.10
C MET A 324 1.92 -8.09 5.34
N GLN A 325 3.16 -7.66 5.53
CA GLN A 325 3.78 -6.58 4.76
C GLN A 325 3.88 -6.93 3.26
N LEU A 326 4.27 -8.16 2.91
CA LEU A 326 4.31 -8.59 1.51
C LEU A 326 2.91 -8.68 0.90
N ILE A 327 1.93 -9.19 1.65
CA ILE A 327 0.53 -9.20 1.22
C ILE A 327 0.09 -7.77 0.90
N ASN A 328 0.31 -6.83 1.83
CA ASN A 328 -0.01 -5.42 1.63
C ASN A 328 0.70 -4.83 0.41
N ALA A 329 2.00 -5.07 0.24
CA ALA A 329 2.73 -4.60 -0.94
C ALA A 329 2.09 -5.11 -2.23
N LEU A 330 1.79 -6.41 -2.33
CA LEU A 330 1.23 -7.00 -3.55
C LEU A 330 -0.20 -6.53 -3.86
N VAL A 331 -1.06 -6.34 -2.85
CA VAL A 331 -2.47 -5.95 -3.07
C VAL A 331 -2.66 -4.45 -3.21
N THR A 332 -1.74 -3.63 -2.70
CA THR A 332 -1.82 -2.15 -2.78
C THR A 332 -1.02 -1.57 -3.95
N SER A 333 -0.04 -2.30 -4.50
CA SER A 333 0.76 -1.84 -5.63
C SER A 333 0.00 -1.65 -6.95
N PRO A 334 -1.02 -2.47 -7.33
CA PRO A 334 -1.75 -2.25 -8.58
C PRO A 334 -2.64 -1.00 -8.58
N ASP A 335 -2.61 -0.26 -9.68
CA ASP A 335 -3.57 0.83 -9.94
C ASP A 335 -4.96 0.30 -10.33
N ASP A 336 -5.02 -0.87 -10.98
CA ASP A 336 -6.27 -1.48 -11.43
C ASP A 336 -7.05 -2.12 -10.27
N LEU A 337 -8.28 -1.65 -10.04
CA LEU A 337 -9.16 -2.12 -8.96
C LEU A 337 -9.47 -3.61 -9.07
N ASP A 338 -9.75 -4.10 -10.28
CA ASP A 338 -10.14 -5.48 -10.51
C ASP A 338 -8.96 -6.42 -10.16
N PHE A 339 -7.73 -6.01 -10.48
CA PHE A 339 -6.52 -6.73 -10.13
C PHE A 339 -6.20 -6.71 -8.63
N ARG A 340 -6.43 -5.58 -7.93
CA ARG A 340 -6.30 -5.52 -6.45
C ARG A 340 -7.26 -6.50 -5.77
N ILE A 341 -8.53 -6.49 -6.18
CA ILE A 341 -9.57 -7.40 -5.67
C ILE A 341 -9.20 -8.86 -5.97
N HIS A 342 -8.74 -9.14 -7.20
CA HIS A 342 -8.30 -10.48 -7.61
C HIS A 342 -7.20 -11.04 -6.70
N LEU A 343 -6.11 -10.28 -6.49
CA LEU A 343 -4.99 -10.71 -5.64
C LEU A 343 -5.42 -10.91 -4.19
N ARG A 344 -6.23 -9.98 -3.65
CA ARG A 344 -6.78 -10.10 -2.30
C ARG A 344 -7.58 -11.38 -2.13
N ASN A 345 -8.48 -11.66 -3.07
CA ASN A 345 -9.34 -12.85 -3.04
C ASN A 345 -8.54 -14.15 -3.16
N GLU A 346 -7.45 -14.13 -3.90
CA GLU A 346 -6.55 -15.27 -4.00
C GLU A 346 -5.86 -15.59 -2.66
N PHE A 347 -5.33 -14.58 -1.94
CA PHE A 347 -4.78 -14.79 -0.59
C PHE A 347 -5.82 -15.37 0.38
N LEU A 348 -7.05 -14.88 0.30
CA LEU A 348 -8.16 -15.35 1.13
C LEU A 348 -8.52 -16.80 0.85
N ARG A 349 -8.58 -17.20 -0.43
CA ARG A 349 -8.75 -18.60 -0.86
C ARG A 349 -7.59 -19.50 -0.40
N CYS A 350 -6.38 -18.96 -0.33
CA CYS A 350 -5.20 -19.67 0.20
C CYS A 350 -5.24 -19.89 1.72
N GLY A 351 -6.28 -19.41 2.43
CA GLY A 351 -6.48 -19.67 3.87
C GLY A 351 -6.40 -18.42 4.74
N LEU A 352 -6.04 -17.26 4.19
CA LEU A 352 -5.90 -16.02 4.97
C LEU A 352 -7.19 -15.66 5.73
N LYS A 353 -8.37 -15.93 5.13
CA LYS A 353 -9.68 -15.67 5.76
C LYS A 353 -9.86 -16.35 7.12
N LYS A 354 -9.29 -17.55 7.29
CA LYS A 354 -9.38 -18.33 8.54
C LYS A 354 -8.38 -17.84 9.58
N ILE A 355 -7.22 -17.35 9.13
CA ILE A 355 -6.11 -16.93 9.99
C ILE A 355 -6.36 -15.53 10.57
N LEU A 356 -6.96 -14.60 9.81
CA LEU A 356 -7.15 -13.21 10.25
C LEU A 356 -7.86 -13.08 11.61
N PRO A 357 -8.93 -13.82 11.94
CA PRO A 357 -9.57 -13.74 13.26
C PRO A 357 -8.76 -14.38 14.41
N GLU A 358 -7.82 -15.28 14.10
CA GLU A 358 -7.06 -16.06 15.10
C GLU A 358 -5.67 -15.47 15.39
N ILE A 359 -5.23 -14.51 14.59
CA ILE A 359 -3.94 -13.86 14.74
C ILE A 359 -3.87 -13.09 16.07
N LYS A 360 -2.78 -13.33 16.82
CA LYS A 360 -2.43 -12.52 17.97
C LYS A 360 -1.76 -11.24 17.49
N GLU A 361 -2.40 -10.11 17.74
CA GLU A 361 -1.92 -8.80 17.35
C GLU A 361 -0.70 -8.38 18.19
N THR A 362 0.41 -8.13 17.51
CA THR A 362 1.50 -7.28 18.03
C THR A 362 1.29 -5.87 17.51
N GLU A 363 1.91 -4.85 18.11
CA GLU A 363 1.78 -3.46 17.66
C GLU A 363 2.17 -3.29 16.17
N GLU A 364 3.25 -3.95 15.74
CA GLU A 364 3.70 -3.92 14.34
C GLU A 364 2.72 -4.64 13.39
N LEU A 365 2.17 -5.79 13.82
CA LEU A 365 1.23 -6.56 13.02
C LEU A 365 -0.14 -5.87 12.91
N ASP A 366 -0.62 -5.27 14.00
CA ASP A 366 -1.84 -4.46 14.04
C ASP A 366 -1.79 -3.32 13.01
N ILE A 367 -0.65 -2.64 12.87
CA ILE A 367 -0.45 -1.63 11.81
C ILE A 367 -0.67 -2.26 10.42
N GLN A 368 -0.08 -3.42 10.14
CA GLN A 368 -0.23 -4.08 8.84
C GLN A 368 -1.66 -4.56 8.58
N LEU A 369 -2.36 -5.05 9.60
CA LEU A 369 -3.76 -5.45 9.51
C LEU A 369 -4.68 -4.25 9.27
N ARG A 370 -4.42 -3.11 9.92
CA ARG A 370 -5.14 -1.86 9.64
C ARG A 370 -4.95 -1.41 8.21
N VAL A 371 -3.71 -1.41 7.69
CA VAL A 371 -3.43 -1.04 6.29
C VAL A 371 -4.23 -1.93 5.32
N PHE A 372 -4.25 -3.24 5.56
CA PHE A 372 -5.02 -4.18 4.73
C PHE A 372 -6.52 -3.88 4.76
N ASN A 373 -7.08 -3.63 5.95
CA ASN A 373 -8.50 -3.37 6.13
C ASN A 373 -8.93 -2.00 5.57
N GLU A 374 -8.13 -0.95 5.78
CA GLU A 374 -8.38 0.38 5.21
C GLU A 374 -8.39 0.30 3.68
N ASN A 375 -7.39 -0.35 3.08
CA ASN A 375 -7.33 -0.48 1.62
C ASN A 375 -8.48 -1.32 1.05
N LYS A 376 -8.89 -2.38 1.76
CA LYS A 376 -10.07 -3.17 1.40
C LYS A 376 -11.37 -2.33 1.41
N GLU A 377 -11.53 -1.44 2.38
CA GLU A 377 -12.69 -0.53 2.45
C GLU A 377 -12.64 0.51 1.32
N GLU A 378 -11.45 1.05 1.02
CA GLU A 378 -11.25 1.97 -0.10
C GLU A 378 -11.64 1.33 -1.45
N ASP A 379 -11.26 0.08 -1.68
CA ASP A 379 -11.64 -0.68 -2.87
C ASP A 379 -13.17 -0.90 -2.96
N ALA A 380 -13.83 -1.15 -1.82
CA ALA A 380 -15.28 -1.29 -1.78
C ALA A 380 -16.01 0.01 -2.12
N ILE A 381 -15.50 1.15 -1.63
CA ILE A 381 -16.03 2.48 -1.96
C ILE A 381 -15.83 2.78 -3.46
N GLU A 382 -14.65 2.47 -4.00
CA GLU A 382 -14.34 2.67 -5.43
C GLU A 382 -15.24 1.82 -6.33
N LEU A 383 -15.49 0.55 -5.95
CA LEU A 383 -16.44 -0.33 -6.65
C LEU A 383 -17.88 0.20 -6.58
N SER A 384 -18.29 0.76 -5.43
CA SER A 384 -19.61 1.39 -5.27
C SER A 384 -19.77 2.59 -6.21
N HIS A 385 -18.74 3.44 -6.34
CA HIS A 385 -18.76 4.55 -7.28
C HIS A 385 -18.84 4.08 -8.74
N ARG A 386 -18.12 3.02 -9.12
CA ARG A 386 -18.28 2.41 -10.46
C ARG A 386 -19.72 1.98 -10.73
N LEU A 387 -20.43 1.47 -9.73
CA LEU A 387 -21.86 1.13 -9.88
C LEU A 387 -22.74 2.38 -10.04
N GLU A 388 -22.45 3.46 -9.32
CA GLU A 388 -23.15 4.75 -9.48
C GLU A 388 -22.98 5.31 -10.89
N ASP A 389 -21.77 5.24 -11.44
CA ASP A 389 -21.47 5.66 -12.81
C ASP A 389 -22.24 4.80 -13.83
N ILE A 390 -22.22 3.47 -13.67
CA ILE A 390 -23.01 2.55 -14.52
C ILE A 390 -24.50 2.89 -14.47
N ARG A 391 -25.05 3.19 -13.29
CA ARG A 391 -26.46 3.58 -13.12
C ARG A 391 -26.79 4.90 -13.80
N ALA A 392 -25.84 5.84 -13.88
CA ALA A 392 -26.02 7.13 -14.52
C ALA A 392 -25.89 7.06 -16.05
N GLU A 393 -24.99 6.23 -16.56
CA GLU A 393 -24.68 6.14 -17.99
C GLU A 393 -25.52 5.11 -18.75
N MET A 394 -26.02 4.07 -18.07
CA MET A 394 -26.66 2.93 -18.72
C MET A 394 -28.13 2.80 -18.31
N GLU A 395 -29.02 2.92 -19.30
CA GLU A 395 -30.45 2.67 -19.14
C GLU A 395 -30.88 1.33 -19.78
N TYR A 396 -32.06 0.84 -19.39
CA TYR A 396 -32.71 -0.26 -20.10
C TYR A 396 -33.08 0.18 -21.53
N PRO A 397 -32.84 -0.64 -22.58
CA PRO A 397 -32.40 -2.04 -22.58
C PRO A 397 -30.89 -2.28 -22.78
N PHE A 398 -30.06 -1.23 -22.79
CA PHE A 398 -28.63 -1.34 -23.13
C PHE A 398 -27.88 -2.26 -22.15
N VAL A 399 -28.18 -2.16 -20.85
CA VAL A 399 -27.62 -3.04 -19.80
C VAL A 399 -27.85 -4.52 -20.10
N TYR A 400 -29.06 -4.87 -20.54
CA TYR A 400 -29.41 -6.27 -20.87
C TYR A 400 -28.58 -6.79 -22.05
N HIS A 401 -28.44 -6.00 -23.11
CA HIS A 401 -27.65 -6.39 -24.27
C HIS A 401 -26.16 -6.53 -23.94
N LEU A 402 -25.62 -5.62 -23.12
CA LEU A 402 -24.22 -5.73 -22.68
C LEU A 402 -23.99 -7.00 -21.87
N LEU A 403 -24.81 -7.26 -20.84
CA LEU A 403 -24.71 -8.46 -20.02
C LEU A 403 -24.85 -9.73 -20.86
N SER A 404 -25.85 -9.77 -21.76
CA SER A 404 -26.05 -10.90 -22.66
C SER A 404 -24.82 -11.15 -23.53
N ASN A 405 -24.18 -10.11 -24.05
CA ASN A 405 -22.96 -10.25 -24.86
C ASN A 405 -21.75 -10.69 -24.03
N MET A 406 -21.64 -10.23 -22.78
CA MET A 406 -20.54 -10.61 -21.88
C MET A 406 -20.59 -12.08 -21.46
N VAL A 407 -21.79 -12.63 -21.27
CA VAL A 407 -21.95 -14.04 -20.82
C VAL A 407 -22.07 -15.02 -21.96
N LYS A 408 -22.42 -14.59 -23.17
CA LYS A 408 -22.64 -15.46 -24.33
C LYS A 408 -21.39 -16.29 -24.63
N ASP A 409 -21.60 -17.58 -24.90
CA ASP A 409 -20.56 -18.57 -25.20
C ASP A 409 -19.55 -18.79 -24.04
N THR A 410 -19.93 -18.41 -22.81
CA THR A 410 -19.14 -18.65 -21.59
C THR A 410 -19.82 -19.67 -20.67
N ALA A 411 -19.08 -20.25 -19.72
CA ALA A 411 -19.63 -21.13 -18.69
C ALA A 411 -20.71 -20.46 -17.80
N SER A 412 -20.78 -19.12 -17.80
CA SER A 412 -21.76 -18.33 -17.04
C SER A 412 -23.11 -18.21 -17.74
N GLU A 413 -23.21 -18.46 -19.05
CA GLU A 413 -24.43 -18.27 -19.86
C GLU A 413 -25.65 -19.03 -19.31
N PRO A 414 -25.56 -20.33 -18.96
CA PRO A 414 -26.72 -21.09 -18.47
C PRO A 414 -27.25 -20.55 -17.13
N TYR A 415 -26.35 -20.01 -16.29
CA TYR A 415 -26.72 -19.44 -14.99
C TYR A 415 -27.42 -18.09 -15.17
N PHE A 416 -26.92 -17.22 -16.05
CA PHE A 416 -27.59 -15.96 -16.36
C PHE A 416 -28.99 -16.18 -16.96
N LEU A 417 -29.12 -17.11 -17.91
CA LEU A 417 -30.41 -17.52 -18.46
C LEU A 417 -31.36 -18.04 -17.37
N SER A 418 -30.86 -18.91 -16.49
CA SER A 418 -31.64 -19.45 -15.39
C SER A 418 -32.13 -18.36 -14.44
N ILE A 419 -31.29 -17.37 -14.09
CA ILE A 419 -31.70 -16.22 -13.26
C ILE A 419 -32.90 -15.50 -13.91
N LEU A 420 -32.82 -15.17 -15.20
CA LEU A 420 -33.91 -14.52 -15.92
C LEU A 420 -35.19 -15.36 -15.96
N GLN A 421 -35.07 -16.67 -16.17
CA GLN A 421 -36.20 -17.60 -16.16
C GLN A 421 -36.90 -17.65 -14.78
N HIS A 422 -36.15 -17.61 -13.68
CA HIS A 422 -36.73 -17.55 -12.33
C HIS A 422 -37.46 -16.22 -12.09
N LEU A 423 -36.93 -15.09 -12.59
CA LEU A 423 -37.62 -13.79 -12.49
C LEU A 423 -38.98 -13.78 -13.20
N LEU A 424 -39.17 -14.57 -14.26
CA LEU A 424 -40.47 -14.72 -14.95
C LEU A 424 -41.53 -15.42 -14.09
N LEU A 425 -41.13 -16.15 -13.04
CA LEU A 425 -42.05 -16.87 -12.15
C LEU A 425 -42.59 -16.00 -11.00
N ILE A 426 -42.09 -14.77 -10.83
CA ILE A 426 -42.58 -13.85 -9.80
C ILE A 426 -44.03 -13.48 -10.10
N ARG A 427 -44.93 -13.72 -9.12
CA ARG A 427 -46.37 -13.48 -9.26
C ARG A 427 -46.66 -12.03 -9.66
N ASN A 428 -47.69 -11.81 -10.47
CA ASN A 428 -48.09 -10.49 -10.93
C ASN A 428 -49.07 -9.81 -9.95
N ASP A 429 -48.61 -9.62 -8.72
CA ASP A 429 -49.35 -8.89 -7.68
C ASP A 429 -48.75 -7.49 -7.51
N TYR A 430 -49.60 -6.47 -7.49
CA TYR A 430 -49.19 -5.06 -7.48
C TYR A 430 -48.33 -4.67 -6.27
N TYR A 431 -48.65 -5.19 -5.07
CA TYR A 431 -47.94 -4.84 -3.84
C TYR A 431 -46.77 -5.77 -3.54
N ILE A 432 -46.92 -7.04 -3.89
CA ILE A 432 -45.94 -8.08 -3.53
C ILE A 432 -44.80 -8.13 -4.55
N ARG A 433 -45.05 -7.95 -5.86
CA ARG A 433 -44.03 -8.03 -6.90
C ARG A 433 -42.86 -7.07 -6.69
N PRO A 434 -43.06 -5.77 -6.35
CA PRO A 434 -41.95 -4.87 -6.04
C PRO A 434 -41.10 -5.37 -4.85
N GLN A 435 -41.69 -6.02 -3.85
CA GLN A 435 -40.94 -6.52 -2.70
C GLN A 435 -40.06 -7.72 -3.05
N TYR A 436 -40.53 -8.61 -3.94
CA TYR A 436 -39.67 -9.67 -4.48
C TYR A 436 -38.45 -9.08 -5.19
N TYR A 437 -38.65 -8.10 -6.08
CA TYR A 437 -37.53 -7.46 -6.77
C TYR A 437 -36.59 -6.71 -5.83
N LYS A 438 -37.11 -6.08 -4.79
CA LYS A 438 -36.29 -5.41 -3.77
C LYS A 438 -35.42 -6.38 -2.99
N VAL A 439 -35.96 -7.51 -2.55
CA VAL A 439 -35.18 -8.55 -1.85
C VAL A 439 -34.12 -9.13 -2.78
N ILE A 440 -34.47 -9.40 -4.04
CA ILE A 440 -33.51 -9.93 -5.03
C ILE A 440 -32.41 -8.91 -5.31
N GLU A 441 -32.73 -7.62 -5.47
CA GLU A 441 -31.74 -6.55 -5.68
C GLU A 441 -30.77 -6.45 -4.52
N GLU A 442 -31.26 -6.48 -3.27
CA GLU A 442 -30.42 -6.48 -2.08
C GLU A 442 -29.51 -7.72 -2.01
N CYS A 443 -30.04 -8.91 -2.35
CA CYS A 443 -29.22 -10.12 -2.43
C CYS A 443 -28.14 -10.03 -3.52
N VAL A 444 -28.47 -9.52 -4.71
CA VAL A 444 -27.50 -9.31 -5.80
C VAL A 444 -26.45 -8.27 -5.38
N ALA A 445 -26.86 -7.17 -4.75
CA ALA A 445 -25.96 -6.15 -4.24
C ALA A 445 -25.01 -6.74 -3.17
N GLN A 446 -25.50 -7.57 -2.26
CA GLN A 446 -24.63 -8.22 -1.26
C GLN A 446 -23.66 -9.24 -1.88
N VAL A 447 -24.03 -9.90 -2.97
CA VAL A 447 -23.14 -10.83 -3.69
C VAL A 447 -22.07 -10.07 -4.49
N VAL A 448 -22.45 -9.02 -5.20
CA VAL A 448 -21.56 -8.28 -6.13
C VAL A 448 -20.73 -7.22 -5.40
N LEU A 449 -21.33 -6.47 -4.48
CA LEU A 449 -20.69 -5.44 -3.66
C LEU A 449 -20.37 -5.96 -2.26
N HIS A 450 -20.09 -7.25 -2.13
CA HIS A 450 -19.89 -7.89 -0.83
C HIS A 450 -18.94 -7.06 0.03
N ARG A 451 -19.36 -6.64 1.25
CA ARG A 451 -18.66 -5.65 2.09
C ARG A 451 -17.22 -5.99 2.47
N SER A 452 -16.79 -7.21 2.18
CA SER A 452 -15.40 -7.60 2.36
C SER A 452 -14.53 -7.44 1.11
N GLY A 453 -15.10 -7.02 -0.03
CA GLY A 453 -14.43 -7.06 -1.34
C GLY A 453 -14.04 -8.48 -1.74
N MET A 454 -14.74 -9.51 -1.20
CA MET A 454 -14.40 -10.92 -1.38
C MET A 454 -15.45 -11.63 -2.21
N ASP A 455 -14.98 -12.57 -3.04
CA ASP A 455 -15.83 -13.59 -3.62
C ASP A 455 -16.56 -14.36 -2.50
N PRO A 456 -17.86 -14.66 -2.65
CA PRO A 456 -18.56 -15.59 -1.78
C PRO A 456 -17.83 -16.94 -1.72
N ASP A 457 -17.93 -17.63 -0.59
CA ASP A 457 -17.38 -18.97 -0.46
C ASP A 457 -18.25 -19.97 -1.25
N PHE A 458 -17.88 -20.24 -2.49
CA PHE A 458 -18.60 -21.14 -3.40
C PHE A 458 -18.51 -22.62 -3.00
N GLY A 459 -17.66 -22.99 -2.03
CA GLY A 459 -17.53 -24.37 -1.53
C GLY A 459 -18.65 -24.78 -0.57
N TYR A 460 -19.37 -23.83 0.01
CA TYR A 460 -20.53 -24.09 0.86
C TYR A 460 -21.81 -24.16 0.03
N SER A 461 -22.12 -25.34 -0.49
CA SER A 461 -23.38 -25.63 -1.20
C SER A 461 -24.60 -25.77 -0.26
N LYS A 462 -24.62 -25.09 0.89
CA LYS A 462 -25.83 -25.06 1.71
C LYS A 462 -26.81 -24.10 1.04
N ARG A 463 -28.06 -24.54 0.85
CA ARG A 463 -29.15 -23.64 0.48
C ARG A 463 -29.13 -22.46 1.44
N LEU A 464 -29.26 -21.24 0.93
CA LEU A 464 -29.59 -20.06 1.75
C LEU A 464 -30.96 -20.35 2.38
N ASP A 465 -30.95 -20.96 3.57
CA ASP A 465 -32.17 -21.29 4.32
C ASP A 465 -32.65 -20.03 5.03
N VAL A 466 -33.12 -19.08 4.23
CA VAL A 466 -33.61 -17.78 4.68
C VAL A 466 -35.10 -17.72 4.35
N ASP A 467 -35.93 -17.71 5.38
CA ASP A 467 -37.37 -17.49 5.22
C ASP A 467 -37.66 -16.00 5.03
N PHE A 468 -37.91 -15.61 3.77
CA PHE A 468 -38.24 -14.24 3.40
C PHE A 468 -39.72 -13.89 3.60
N SER A 469 -40.58 -14.83 4.00
CA SER A 469 -42.03 -14.62 4.08
C SER A 469 -42.37 -13.45 4.99
N GLN A 470 -41.78 -13.43 6.20
CA GLN A 470 -42.00 -12.35 7.18
C GLN A 470 -41.42 -11.00 6.72
N LEU A 471 -40.29 -11.00 6.02
CA LEU A 471 -39.68 -9.79 5.48
C LEU A 471 -40.53 -9.19 4.35
N ILE A 472 -41.08 -10.04 3.48
CA ILE A 472 -41.97 -9.62 2.40
C ILE A 472 -43.25 -9.04 2.99
N ASP A 473 -43.87 -9.69 3.97
CA ASP A 473 -45.11 -9.21 4.60
C ASP A 473 -44.90 -7.83 5.25
N GLN A 474 -43.81 -7.66 6.00
CA GLN A 474 -43.44 -6.35 6.59
C GLN A 474 -43.21 -5.27 5.53
N CYS A 475 -42.56 -5.61 4.42
CA CYS A 475 -42.33 -4.67 3.33
C CYS A 475 -43.64 -4.28 2.62
N VAL A 476 -44.58 -5.23 2.46
CA VAL A 476 -45.91 -4.98 1.88
C VAL A 476 -46.71 -4.04 2.78
N ASP A 477 -46.74 -4.30 4.08
CA ASP A 477 -47.47 -3.45 5.04
C ASP A 477 -46.89 -2.03 5.06
N LYS A 478 -45.56 -1.90 5.07
CA LYS A 478 -44.89 -0.60 4.97
C LYS A 478 -45.27 0.15 3.67
N ALA A 479 -45.26 -0.53 2.53
CA ALA A 479 -45.62 0.10 1.25
C ALA A 479 -47.09 0.57 1.21
N LYS A 480 -48.02 -0.18 1.83
CA LYS A 480 -49.43 0.23 1.95
C LYS A 480 -49.60 1.45 2.85
N VAL A 481 -48.85 1.51 3.95
CA VAL A 481 -48.85 2.68 4.84
C VAL A 481 -48.35 3.91 4.10
N GLU A 482 -47.20 3.82 3.42
CA GLU A 482 -46.63 4.93 2.63
C GLU A 482 -47.61 5.42 1.54
N GLU A 483 -48.28 4.52 0.82
CA GLU A 483 -49.30 4.90 -0.17
C GLU A 483 -50.49 5.62 0.48
N SER A 484 -50.94 5.15 1.65
CA SER A 484 -52.05 5.76 2.38
C SER A 484 -51.71 7.15 2.91
N GLU A 485 -50.48 7.34 3.41
CA GLU A 485 -49.96 8.62 3.86
C GLU A 485 -49.84 9.62 2.70
N GLN A 486 -49.35 9.14 1.54
CA GLN A 486 -49.24 9.97 0.34
C GLN A 486 -50.62 10.43 -0.17
N LYS A 487 -51.61 9.53 -0.19
CA LYS A 487 -53.01 9.89 -0.52
C LYS A 487 -53.60 10.87 0.50
N ALA A 488 -53.33 10.67 1.78
CA ALA A 488 -53.80 11.59 2.82
C ALA A 488 -53.19 12.99 2.65
N ALA A 489 -51.89 13.07 2.32
CA ALA A 489 -51.22 14.33 2.02
C ALA A 489 -51.80 15.03 0.78
N GLU A 490 -52.09 14.27 -0.29
CA GLU A 490 -52.75 14.82 -1.48
C GLU A 490 -54.16 15.35 -1.19
N PHE A 491 -54.96 14.62 -0.41
CA PHE A 491 -56.29 15.08 -0.01
C PHE A 491 -56.22 16.31 0.91
N SER A 492 -55.25 16.35 1.84
CA SER A 492 -55.02 17.52 2.69
C SER A 492 -54.70 18.74 1.83
N LYS A 493 -53.82 18.59 0.84
CA LYS A 493 -53.45 19.69 -0.07
C LYS A 493 -54.66 20.21 -0.86
N LYS A 494 -55.48 19.30 -1.43
CA LYS A 494 -56.71 19.68 -2.14
C LYS A 494 -57.72 20.35 -1.22
N PHE A 495 -57.83 19.88 0.03
CA PHE A 495 -58.70 20.49 1.01
C PHE A 495 -58.26 21.93 1.32
N ASP A 496 -56.97 22.17 1.54
CA ASP A 496 -56.44 23.50 1.80
C ASP A 496 -56.66 24.46 0.61
N GLU A 497 -56.48 23.97 -0.62
CA GLU A 497 -56.75 24.73 -1.86
C GLU A 497 -58.24 25.13 -1.97
N GLU A 498 -59.16 24.17 -1.81
CA GLU A 498 -60.61 24.43 -1.86
C GLU A 498 -61.09 25.31 -0.70
N PHE A 499 -60.52 25.12 0.49
CA PHE A 499 -60.82 25.94 1.67
C PHE A 499 -60.36 27.39 1.47
N GLY A 500 -59.19 27.60 0.87
CA GLY A 500 -58.70 28.91 0.47
C GLY A 500 -59.62 29.59 -0.54
N ALA A 501 -59.99 28.87 -1.62
CA ALA A 501 -60.90 29.38 -2.64
C ALA A 501 -62.27 29.77 -2.07
N ARG A 502 -62.80 28.98 -1.12
CA ARG A 502 -64.06 29.28 -0.44
C ARG A 502 -63.99 30.54 0.43
N GLN A 503 -62.90 30.74 1.17
CA GLN A 503 -62.70 31.96 1.96
C GLN A 503 -62.61 33.20 1.07
N GLU A 504 -61.89 33.11 -0.06
CA GLU A 504 -61.78 34.20 -1.02
C GLU A 504 -63.14 34.56 -1.62
N ALA A 505 -63.90 33.55 -2.08
CA ALA A 505 -65.25 33.76 -2.61
C ALA A 505 -66.21 34.35 -1.57
N GLN A 506 -66.10 33.94 -0.30
CA GLN A 506 -66.92 34.48 0.79
C GLN A 506 -66.56 35.95 1.08
N ALA A 507 -65.28 36.30 1.09
CA ALA A 507 -64.83 37.68 1.24
C ALA A 507 -65.28 38.57 0.07
N GLU A 508 -65.24 38.06 -1.16
CA GLU A 508 -65.74 38.78 -2.34
C GLU A 508 -67.26 38.97 -2.28
N SER A 509 -68.01 37.95 -1.84
CA SER A 509 -69.46 38.04 -1.64
C SER A 509 -69.82 39.07 -0.58
N GLN A 510 -69.10 39.11 0.55
CA GLN A 510 -69.30 40.12 1.60
C GLN A 510 -69.06 41.54 1.08
N LYS A 511 -67.99 41.76 0.31
CA LYS A 511 -67.73 43.06 -0.34
C LYS A 511 -68.86 43.46 -1.30
N LYS A 512 -69.42 42.51 -2.05
CA LYS A 512 -70.56 42.76 -2.94
C LYS A 512 -71.82 43.11 -2.13
N GLU A 513 -72.10 42.43 -1.02
CA GLU A 513 -73.22 42.74 -0.12
C GLU A 513 -73.09 44.13 0.51
N GLU A 514 -71.90 44.51 0.99
CA GLU A 514 -71.64 45.85 1.51
C GLU A 514 -71.89 46.91 0.43
N ARG A 515 -71.43 46.67 -0.80
CA ARG A 515 -71.65 47.59 -1.91
C ARG A 515 -73.12 47.70 -2.31
N ILE A 516 -73.88 46.60 -2.24
CA ILE A 516 -75.33 46.62 -2.47
C ILE A 516 -76.00 47.50 -1.40
N LYS A 517 -75.68 47.31 -0.12
CA LYS A 517 -76.22 48.15 0.96
C LYS A 517 -75.92 49.64 0.76
N GLU A 518 -74.69 49.99 0.41
CA GLU A 518 -74.34 51.39 0.10
C GLU A 518 -75.15 51.97 -1.07
N LEU A 519 -75.42 51.16 -2.09
CA LEU A 519 -76.24 51.58 -3.24
C LEU A 519 -77.71 51.70 -2.86
N GLU A 520 -78.24 50.78 -2.06
CA GLU A 520 -79.61 50.85 -1.51
C GLU A 520 -79.80 52.10 -0.64
N GLU A 521 -78.85 52.42 0.24
CA GLU A 521 -78.87 53.66 1.04
C GLU A 521 -78.85 54.91 0.15
N LYS A 522 -78.04 54.92 -0.91
CA LYS A 522 -78.02 56.03 -1.88
C LYS A 522 -79.35 56.15 -2.63
N ILE A 523 -79.93 55.05 -3.08
CA ILE A 523 -81.24 55.06 -3.74
C ILE A 523 -82.29 55.63 -2.78
N GLN A 524 -82.30 55.20 -1.52
CA GLN A 524 -83.23 55.69 -0.50
C GLN A 524 -83.03 57.19 -0.21
N SER A 525 -81.79 57.67 -0.18
CA SER A 525 -81.52 59.12 -0.03
C SER A 525 -81.99 59.95 -1.23
N LEU A 526 -81.82 59.44 -2.45
CA LEU A 526 -82.26 60.10 -3.68
C LEU A 526 -83.79 60.11 -3.79
N GLU A 527 -84.47 59.06 -3.31
CA GLU A 527 -85.93 59.04 -3.19
C GLU A 527 -86.44 60.08 -2.17
N CYS A 528 -85.74 60.27 -1.04
CA CYS A 528 -86.04 61.34 -0.10
C CYS A 528 -85.80 62.74 -0.69
N GLU A 529 -84.74 62.97 -1.48
CA GLU A 529 -84.49 64.24 -2.16
C GLU A 529 -85.50 64.51 -3.31
N GLY A 530 -85.96 63.46 -4.00
CA GLY A 530 -87.04 63.52 -4.98
C GLY A 530 -88.38 63.97 -4.35
N ALA A 531 -88.68 63.52 -3.13
CA ALA A 531 -89.86 63.96 -2.39
C ALA A 531 -89.79 65.44 -1.95
N VAL A 532 -88.60 65.96 -1.65
CA VAL A 532 -88.40 67.37 -1.28
C VAL A 532 -88.47 68.29 -2.50
N SER A 533 -87.90 67.89 -3.65
CA SER A 533 -87.95 68.67 -4.90
C SER A 533 -89.34 68.70 -5.57
N GLY A 534 -90.14 67.64 -5.42
CA GLY A 534 -91.55 67.62 -5.83
C GLY A 534 -92.44 68.63 -5.07
N SER A 535 -92.05 68.99 -3.84
CA SER A 535 -92.78 69.99 -3.03
C SER A 535 -92.46 71.44 -3.41
N TYR A 536 -91.27 71.71 -3.99
CA TYR A 536 -90.91 73.06 -4.45
C TYR A 536 -91.44 73.40 -5.85
N HIS A 537 -91.71 72.41 -6.71
CA HIS A 537 -92.31 72.66 -8.03
C HIS A 537 -93.82 72.93 -7.98
N LEU A 538 -94.53 72.50 -6.92
CA LEU A 538 -95.97 72.77 -6.78
C LEU A 538 -96.28 74.21 -6.30
N CYS A 539 -95.32 74.93 -5.71
CA CYS A 539 -95.51 76.29 -5.17
C CYS A 539 -95.14 77.43 -6.14
N LYS A 540 -94.74 77.15 -7.39
CA LYS A 540 -94.46 78.17 -8.43
C LYS A 540 -95.45 78.16 -9.60
N SER A 541 -96.57 77.45 -9.47
CA SER A 541 -97.63 77.39 -10.49
C SER A 541 -99.04 77.67 -9.96
N ILE A 542 -99.12 78.45 -8.87
CA ILE A 542 -100.32 79.20 -8.47
C ILE A 542 -99.90 80.68 -8.50
#